data_AF-A0A1W9GH38-F1
#
_entry.id   AF-A0A1W9GH38-F1
#
_cell.length_a   1.000
_cell.length_b   1.000
_cell.length_c   1.000
_cell.angle_alpha   90.00
_cell.angle_beta   90.00
_cell.angle_gamma   90.00
#
_symmetry.space_group_name_H-M   'P 1'
#
loop_
_entity.id
_entity.type
_entity.pdbx_description
1 polymer ?
#
loop_
_entity_poly.entity_id
_entity_poly.type
_entity_poly.pdbx_seq_one_letter_code
_entity_poly.pdbx_strand_id
1 'polypeptide(L)'
;MTLRNSPSEELNRQGNEHFSRGHYTEAYACYAKALEYDRLTGDQRALVATLGNLGNICAVSGRRDAAQAHYQEVLELQKLLGDEKGIGTTLANLGNLRADAGEWDRARAYYLEALDLMIKTHDEPARAVLFSDLGLVARETGQFTEAIECYERSLELMRRLGNLGGVADAWRMIARTFVMQERYDEAAACCQTSQSVAERLRDELRVGGARYVLAQCYEEMGRLQDAADLLEQVVDMDRKYRLPKLEENTKRLAALRARLTDSNQWGSRRGIRA
;
A
#
# COMPACT_ATOMS: atom_id res chain seq x y z
N MET A 1 39.29 -3.48 16.00
CA MET A 1 38.90 -4.73 15.32
C MET A 1 37.58 -4.48 14.63
N THR A 2 37.57 -4.33 13.31
CA THR A 2 36.35 -4.25 12.51
C THR A 2 35.65 -5.60 12.59
N LEU A 3 34.42 -5.63 13.12
CA LEU A 3 33.54 -6.80 13.03
C LEU A 3 33.36 -7.13 11.55
N ARG A 4 33.97 -8.23 11.09
CA ARG A 4 33.63 -8.79 9.78
C ARG A 4 32.21 -9.33 9.91
N ASN A 5 31.27 -8.75 9.17
CA ASN A 5 29.92 -9.29 9.02
C ASN A 5 30.01 -10.77 8.63
N SER A 6 29.08 -11.58 9.12
CA SER A 6 29.02 -13.00 8.75
C SER A 6 28.79 -13.13 7.23
N PRO A 7 29.19 -14.25 6.59
CA PRO A 7 28.90 -14.47 5.17
C PRO A 7 27.40 -14.33 4.82
N SER A 8 26.50 -14.71 5.73
CA SER A 8 25.05 -14.57 5.52
C SER A 8 24.56 -13.13 5.66
N GLU A 9 25.10 -12.34 6.60
CA GLU A 9 24.78 -10.91 6.73
C GLU A 9 25.14 -10.13 5.47
N GLU A 10 26.31 -10.40 4.90
CA GLU A 10 26.76 -9.77 3.66
C GLU A 10 25.86 -10.15 2.47
N LEU A 11 25.46 -11.43 2.37
CA LEU A 11 24.52 -11.88 1.35
C LEU A 11 23.13 -11.24 1.53
N ASN A 12 22.62 -11.13 2.75
CA ASN A 12 21.37 -10.40 3.02
C ASN A 12 21.46 -8.93 2.62
N ARG A 13 22.59 -8.28 2.92
CA ARG A 13 22.83 -6.89 2.54
C ARG A 13 22.80 -6.71 1.02
N GLN A 14 23.49 -7.56 0.27
CA GLN A 14 23.44 -7.58 -1.19
C GLN A 14 22.01 -7.87 -1.71
N GLY A 15 21.32 -8.81 -1.07
CA GLY A 15 19.92 -9.10 -1.37
C GLY A 15 19.02 -7.87 -1.21
N ASN A 16 19.18 -7.12 -0.13
CA ASN A 16 18.44 -5.88 0.12
C ASN A 16 18.76 -4.79 -0.92
N GLU A 17 20.02 -4.70 -1.37
CA GLU A 17 20.40 -3.78 -2.45
C GLU A 17 19.73 -4.16 -3.79
N HIS A 18 19.73 -5.44 -4.13
CA HIS A 18 19.02 -5.94 -5.32
C HIS A 18 17.51 -5.71 -5.20
N PHE A 19 16.92 -5.99 -4.02
CA PHE A 19 15.50 -5.82 -3.75
C PHE A 19 15.06 -4.36 -3.91
N SER A 20 15.83 -3.42 -3.34
CA SER A 20 15.52 -1.98 -3.44
C SER A 20 15.62 -1.42 -4.86
N ARG A 21 16.37 -2.09 -5.75
CA ARG A 21 16.45 -1.78 -7.19
C ARG A 21 15.40 -2.51 -8.03
N GLY A 22 14.58 -3.38 -7.42
CA GLY A 22 13.60 -4.20 -8.14
C GLY A 22 14.20 -5.44 -8.83
N HIS A 23 15.47 -5.78 -8.57
CA HIS A 23 16.14 -6.96 -9.11
C HIS A 23 15.79 -8.19 -8.27
N TYR A 24 14.53 -8.64 -8.35
CA TYR A 24 13.99 -9.64 -7.42
C TYR A 24 14.61 -11.04 -7.58
N THR A 25 15.01 -11.41 -8.79
CA THR A 25 15.67 -12.72 -9.03
C THR A 25 17.02 -12.79 -8.32
N GLU A 26 17.84 -11.74 -8.46
CA GLU A 26 19.14 -11.63 -7.83
C GLU A 26 19.03 -11.52 -6.31
N ALA A 27 18.08 -10.73 -5.82
CA ALA A 27 17.82 -10.62 -4.39
C ALA A 27 17.44 -11.98 -3.78
N TYR A 28 16.57 -12.74 -4.45
CA TYR A 28 16.20 -14.08 -4.00
C TYR A 28 17.41 -15.02 -3.96
N ALA A 29 18.27 -14.98 -4.98
CA ALA A 29 19.47 -15.80 -5.03
C ALA A 29 20.45 -15.46 -3.88
N CYS A 30 20.58 -14.18 -3.52
CA CYS A 30 21.36 -13.74 -2.37
C CYS A 30 20.80 -14.29 -1.06
N TYR A 31 19.49 -14.11 -0.81
CA TYR A 31 18.86 -14.59 0.42
C TYR A 31 18.86 -16.12 0.53
N ALA A 32 18.66 -16.84 -0.57
CA ALA A 32 18.70 -18.30 -0.59
C ALA A 32 20.09 -18.82 -0.19
N LYS A 33 21.16 -18.19 -0.68
CA LYS A 33 22.53 -18.52 -0.25
C LYS A 33 22.77 -18.16 1.22
N ALA A 34 22.25 -17.01 1.68
CA ALA A 34 22.35 -16.64 3.10
C ALA A 34 21.67 -17.70 3.99
N LEU A 35 20.52 -18.23 3.57
CA LEU A 35 19.76 -19.22 4.31
C LEU A 35 20.56 -20.53 4.49
N GLU A 36 21.30 -20.94 3.47
CA GLU A 36 22.19 -22.12 3.56
C GLU A 36 23.25 -21.92 4.66
N TYR A 37 23.89 -20.73 4.71
CA TYR A 37 24.85 -20.41 5.76
C TYR A 37 24.21 -20.38 7.15
N ASP A 38 23.06 -19.72 7.29
CA ASP A 38 22.38 -19.58 8.58
C ASP A 38 21.90 -20.93 9.14
N ARG A 39 21.47 -21.85 8.27
CA ARG A 39 21.12 -23.21 8.65
C ARG A 39 22.33 -24.03 9.10
N LEU A 40 23.50 -23.79 8.50
CA LEU A 40 24.74 -24.46 8.89
C LEU A 40 25.30 -23.94 10.22
N THR A 41 25.17 -22.64 10.50
CA THR A 41 25.67 -22.04 11.75
C THR A 41 24.71 -22.27 12.92
N GLY A 42 23.42 -22.46 12.64
CA GLY A 42 22.38 -22.58 13.67
C GLY A 42 22.03 -21.26 14.35
N ASP A 43 22.42 -20.12 13.78
CA ASP A 43 22.06 -18.80 14.30
C ASP A 43 20.57 -18.51 14.02
N GLN A 44 19.74 -18.68 15.05
CA GLN A 44 18.30 -18.49 14.96
C GLN A 44 17.88 -17.05 14.61
N ARG A 45 18.66 -16.04 15.02
CA ARG A 45 18.34 -14.65 14.71
C ARG A 45 18.66 -14.33 13.25
N ALA A 46 19.78 -14.81 12.75
CA ALA A 46 20.12 -14.69 11.34
C ALA A 46 19.10 -15.44 10.46
N LEU A 47 18.69 -16.65 10.86
CA LEU A 47 17.62 -17.40 10.19
C LEU A 47 16.31 -16.62 10.08
N VAL A 48 15.86 -16.00 11.18
CA VAL A 48 14.64 -15.15 11.18
C VAL A 48 14.75 -14.02 10.17
N ALA A 49 15.88 -13.30 10.15
CA ALA A 49 16.09 -12.19 9.22
C ALA A 49 16.07 -12.67 7.76
N THR A 50 16.82 -13.74 7.45
CA THR A 50 16.92 -14.27 6.09
C THR A 50 15.60 -14.86 5.58
N LEU A 51 14.91 -15.64 6.40
CA LEU A 51 13.60 -16.19 6.06
C LEU A 51 12.55 -15.09 5.90
N GLY A 52 12.60 -14.03 6.73
CA GLY A 52 11.73 -12.86 6.58
C GLY A 52 11.94 -12.16 5.23
N ASN A 53 13.20 -11.99 4.81
CA ASN A 53 13.53 -11.44 3.49
C ASN A 53 13.04 -12.34 2.34
N LEU A 54 13.20 -13.66 2.47
CA LEU A 54 12.65 -14.64 1.52
C LEU A 54 11.12 -14.60 1.46
N GLY A 55 10.46 -14.45 2.61
CA GLY A 55 9.02 -14.27 2.68
C GLY A 55 8.57 -13.04 1.90
N ASN A 56 9.19 -11.88 2.18
CA ASN A 56 8.89 -10.61 1.52
C ASN A 56 9.08 -10.68 0.00
N ILE A 57 10.17 -11.27 -0.46
CA ILE A 57 10.43 -11.36 -1.90
C ILE A 57 9.53 -12.36 -2.61
N CYS A 58 9.17 -13.46 -1.95
CA CYS A 58 8.16 -14.39 -2.46
C CYS A 58 6.79 -13.70 -2.57
N ALA A 59 6.41 -12.90 -1.57
CA ALA A 59 5.14 -12.16 -1.58
C ALA A 59 5.05 -11.18 -2.75
N VAL A 60 6.04 -10.28 -2.92
CA VAL A 60 6.04 -9.31 -4.03
C VAL A 60 6.15 -9.97 -5.40
N SER A 61 6.75 -11.16 -5.49
CA SER A 61 6.83 -11.95 -6.73
C SER A 61 5.57 -12.79 -7.01
N GLY A 62 4.53 -12.69 -6.18
CA GLY A 62 3.28 -13.46 -6.31
C GLY A 62 3.38 -14.93 -5.93
N ARG A 63 4.51 -15.38 -5.36
CA ARG A 63 4.75 -16.75 -4.89
C ARG A 63 4.18 -16.93 -3.47
N ARG A 64 2.85 -16.86 -3.37
CA ARG A 64 2.11 -16.82 -2.09
C ARG A 64 2.41 -18.01 -1.18
N ASP A 65 2.42 -19.24 -1.70
CA ASP A 65 2.67 -20.44 -0.89
C ASP A 65 4.08 -20.45 -0.28
N ALA A 66 5.08 -20.03 -1.06
CA ALA A 66 6.46 -19.93 -0.58
C ALA A 66 6.60 -18.81 0.47
N ALA A 67 5.94 -17.66 0.26
CA ALA A 67 5.93 -16.58 1.23
C ALA A 67 5.31 -17.03 2.56
N GLN A 68 4.16 -17.71 2.49
CA GLN A 68 3.50 -18.27 3.67
C GLN A 68 4.39 -19.28 4.41
N ALA A 69 5.06 -20.18 3.69
CA ALA A 69 5.96 -21.15 4.30
C ALA A 69 7.12 -20.48 5.06
N HIS A 70 7.77 -19.48 4.44
CA HIS A 70 8.84 -18.73 5.10
C HIS A 70 8.35 -17.94 6.31
N TYR A 71 7.22 -17.23 6.21
CA TYR A 71 6.66 -16.50 7.35
C TYR A 71 6.23 -17.43 8.48
N GLN A 72 5.72 -18.63 8.19
CA GLN A 72 5.40 -19.58 9.25
C GLN A 72 6.66 -20.10 9.96
N GLU A 73 7.74 -20.37 9.23
CA GLU A 73 9.04 -20.75 9.83
C GLU A 73 9.60 -19.61 10.71
N VAL A 74 9.51 -18.36 10.23
CA VAL A 74 9.87 -17.16 11.01
C VAL A 74 9.03 -17.05 12.29
N LEU A 75 7.71 -17.24 12.18
CA LEU A 75 6.79 -17.13 13.31
C LEU A 75 7.13 -18.13 14.42
N GLU A 76 7.44 -19.38 14.06
CA GLU A 76 7.85 -20.39 15.04
C GLU A 76 9.19 -20.07 15.69
N LEU A 77 10.18 -19.58 14.92
CA LEU A 77 11.46 -19.14 15.48
C LEU A 77 11.30 -17.93 16.41
N GLN A 78 10.48 -16.94 16.05
CA GLN A 78 10.25 -15.76 16.88
C GLN A 78 9.54 -16.11 18.20
N LYS A 79 8.60 -17.08 18.18
CA LYS A 79 8.00 -17.63 19.41
C LYS A 79 9.04 -18.28 20.31
N LEU A 80 9.95 -19.08 19.76
CA LEU A 80 11.04 -19.69 20.53
C LEU A 80 11.99 -18.65 21.12
N LEU A 81 12.23 -17.55 20.41
CA LEU A 81 13.09 -16.46 20.83
C LEU A 81 12.39 -15.45 21.78
N GLY A 82 11.07 -15.54 21.93
CA GLY A 82 10.28 -14.57 22.71
C GLY A 82 10.23 -13.17 22.09
N ASP A 83 10.37 -13.06 20.75
CA ASP A 83 10.36 -11.77 20.04
C ASP A 83 8.93 -11.33 19.70
N GLU A 84 8.19 -10.80 20.69
CA GLU A 84 6.80 -10.37 20.52
C GLU A 84 6.59 -9.35 19.40
N LYS A 85 7.54 -8.42 19.23
CA LYS A 85 7.50 -7.41 18.18
C LYS A 85 7.68 -8.05 16.80
N GLY A 86 8.63 -8.97 16.68
CA GLY A 86 8.83 -9.78 15.47
C GLY A 86 7.59 -10.59 15.12
N ILE A 87 6.98 -11.27 16.09
CA ILE A 87 5.75 -12.06 15.92
C ILE A 87 4.65 -11.18 15.31
N GLY A 88 4.38 -10.01 15.89
CA GLY A 88 3.34 -9.13 15.37
C GLY A 88 3.62 -8.63 13.95
N THR A 89 4.90 -8.40 13.60
CA THR A 89 5.30 -8.03 12.23
C THR A 89 5.02 -9.17 11.24
N THR A 90 5.37 -10.40 11.62
CA THR A 90 5.14 -11.60 10.79
C THR A 90 3.65 -11.89 10.63
N LEU A 91 2.85 -11.72 11.68
CA LEU A 91 1.40 -11.83 11.62
C LEU A 91 0.80 -10.79 10.66
N ALA A 92 1.25 -9.53 10.72
CA ALA A 92 0.81 -8.51 9.77
C ALA A 92 1.12 -8.90 8.31
N ASN A 93 2.31 -9.46 8.05
CA ASN A 93 2.67 -9.94 6.70
C ASN A 93 1.81 -11.14 6.25
N LEU A 94 1.49 -12.07 7.15
CA LEU A 94 0.53 -13.14 6.87
C LEU A 94 -0.86 -12.59 6.59
N GLY A 95 -1.29 -11.55 7.33
CA GLY A 95 -2.52 -10.81 7.07
C GLY A 95 -2.55 -10.21 5.66
N ASN A 96 -1.45 -9.59 5.23
CA ASN A 96 -1.30 -9.04 3.87
C ASN A 96 -1.46 -10.12 2.80
N LEU A 97 -0.85 -11.30 2.98
CA LEU A 97 -1.03 -12.41 2.03
C LEU A 97 -2.50 -12.87 1.93
N ARG A 98 -3.24 -12.84 3.04
CA ARG A 98 -4.67 -13.18 3.06
C ARG A 98 -5.52 -12.10 2.39
N ALA A 99 -5.24 -10.83 2.67
CA ALA A 99 -5.89 -9.70 2.03
C ALA A 99 -5.68 -9.72 0.51
N ASP A 100 -4.45 -9.97 0.05
CA ASP A 100 -4.10 -10.11 -1.38
C ASP A 100 -4.78 -11.31 -2.07
N ALA A 101 -5.30 -12.27 -1.30
CA ALA A 101 -6.08 -13.40 -1.79
C ALA A 101 -7.60 -13.16 -1.67
N GLY A 102 -8.05 -12.02 -1.15
CA GLY A 102 -9.45 -11.73 -0.86
C GLY A 102 -10.01 -12.48 0.36
N GLU A 103 -9.14 -13.11 1.16
CA GLU A 103 -9.52 -13.84 2.39
C GLU A 103 -9.65 -12.86 3.57
N TRP A 104 -10.60 -11.92 3.46
CA TRP A 104 -10.73 -10.75 4.35
C TRP A 104 -10.88 -11.10 5.83
N ASP A 105 -11.67 -12.12 6.18
CA ASP A 105 -11.86 -12.54 7.58
C ASP A 105 -10.55 -13.08 8.19
N ARG A 106 -9.76 -13.82 7.41
CA ARG A 106 -8.46 -14.35 7.84
C ARG A 106 -7.44 -13.22 7.96
N ALA A 107 -7.44 -12.26 7.04
CA ALA A 107 -6.61 -11.07 7.12
C ALA A 107 -6.92 -10.29 8.41
N ARG A 108 -8.20 -10.05 8.70
CA ARG A 108 -8.65 -9.38 9.92
C ARG A 108 -8.13 -10.06 11.18
N ALA A 109 -8.25 -11.39 11.26
CA ALA A 109 -7.78 -12.15 12.41
C ALA A 109 -6.28 -11.94 12.66
N TYR A 110 -5.46 -12.05 11.61
CA TYR A 110 -4.02 -11.80 11.71
C TYR A 110 -3.69 -10.37 12.13
N TYR A 111 -4.36 -9.37 11.53
CA TYR A 111 -4.12 -7.97 11.87
C TYR A 111 -4.53 -7.62 13.30
N LEU A 112 -5.62 -8.19 13.82
CA LEU A 112 -6.04 -7.98 15.22
C LEU A 112 -5.05 -8.60 16.21
N GLU A 113 -4.55 -9.80 15.92
CA GLU A 113 -3.52 -10.44 16.76
C GLU A 113 -2.20 -9.65 16.72
N ALA A 114 -1.78 -9.19 15.53
CA ALA A 114 -0.65 -8.29 15.38
C ALA A 114 -0.85 -6.98 16.16
N LEU A 115 -2.05 -6.39 16.12
CA LEU A 115 -2.36 -5.13 16.79
C LEU A 115 -2.24 -5.24 18.31
N ASP A 116 -2.71 -6.35 18.90
CA ASP A 116 -2.55 -6.62 20.33
C ASP A 116 -1.08 -6.66 20.75
N LEU A 117 -0.22 -7.31 19.97
CA LEU A 117 1.23 -7.35 20.20
C LEU A 117 1.88 -5.97 20.04
N MET A 118 1.46 -5.18 19.05
CA MET A 118 2.00 -3.82 18.84
C MET A 118 1.53 -2.85 19.95
N ILE A 119 0.38 -3.09 20.57
CA ILE A 119 -0.05 -2.38 21.78
C ILE A 119 0.85 -2.75 22.97
N LYS A 120 1.06 -4.06 23.21
CA LYS A 120 1.90 -4.56 24.30
C LYS A 120 3.35 -4.08 24.21
N THR A 121 3.90 -4.04 23.00
CA THR A 121 5.28 -3.61 22.74
C THR A 121 5.42 -2.10 22.52
N HIS A 122 4.32 -1.34 22.62
CA HIS A 122 4.28 0.11 22.42
C HIS A 122 4.80 0.58 21.05
N ASP A 123 4.63 -0.23 20.00
CA ASP A 123 5.04 0.11 18.63
C ASP A 123 3.96 0.93 17.90
N GLU A 124 3.98 2.24 18.13
CA GLU A 124 3.00 3.16 17.57
C GLU A 124 3.03 3.26 16.03
N PRO A 125 4.21 3.28 15.37
CA PRO A 125 4.27 3.21 13.91
C PRO A 125 3.58 1.98 13.34
N ALA A 126 3.83 0.79 13.90
CA ALA A 126 3.20 -0.44 13.43
C ALA A 126 1.68 -0.45 13.69
N ARG A 127 1.23 0.08 14.84
CA ARG A 127 -0.21 0.27 15.13
C ARG A 127 -0.88 1.16 14.09
N ALA A 128 -0.22 2.25 13.67
CA ALA A 128 -0.77 3.15 12.66
C ALA A 128 -0.98 2.44 11.32
N VAL A 129 -0.03 1.59 10.91
CA VAL A 129 -0.16 0.77 9.69
C VAL A 129 -1.30 -0.25 9.84
N LEU A 130 -1.36 -0.99 10.94
CA LEU A 130 -2.40 -2.00 11.18
C LEU A 130 -3.81 -1.40 11.21
N PHE A 131 -4.00 -0.19 11.72
CA PHE A 131 -5.29 0.49 11.61
C PHE A 131 -5.66 0.81 10.16
N SER A 132 -4.70 1.15 9.30
CA SER A 132 -4.98 1.30 7.86
C SER A 132 -5.35 -0.05 7.21
N ASP A 133 -4.67 -1.14 7.58
CA ASP A 133 -4.96 -2.47 7.03
C ASP A 133 -6.34 -3.00 7.49
N LEU A 134 -6.70 -2.79 8.76
CA LEU A 134 -8.03 -3.09 9.28
C LEU A 134 -9.10 -2.21 8.60
N GLY A 135 -8.80 -0.93 8.34
CA GLY A 135 -9.69 -0.06 7.58
C GLY A 135 -9.91 -0.55 6.15
N LEU A 136 -8.87 -1.10 5.50
CA LEU A 136 -8.98 -1.73 4.19
C LEU A 136 -9.90 -2.94 4.23
N VAL A 137 -9.72 -3.83 5.21
CA VAL A 137 -10.59 -5.00 5.39
C VAL A 137 -12.05 -4.58 5.61
N ALA A 138 -12.29 -3.62 6.50
CA ALA A 138 -13.64 -3.11 6.76
C ALA A 138 -14.27 -2.51 5.50
N ARG A 139 -13.50 -1.74 4.71
CA ARG A 139 -14.00 -1.15 3.45
C ARG A 139 -14.38 -2.23 2.42
N GLU A 140 -13.51 -3.22 2.20
CA GLU A 140 -13.74 -4.28 1.21
C GLU A 140 -14.86 -5.26 1.64
N THR A 141 -15.19 -5.31 2.93
CA THR A 141 -16.33 -6.09 3.47
C THR A 141 -17.61 -5.25 3.65
N GLY A 142 -17.63 -4.00 3.18
CA GLY A 142 -18.80 -3.12 3.21
C GLY A 142 -19.08 -2.45 4.55
N GLN A 143 -18.18 -2.58 5.53
CA GLN A 143 -18.27 -1.98 6.86
C GLN A 143 -17.68 -0.55 6.83
N PHE A 144 -18.31 0.34 6.07
CA PHE A 144 -17.69 1.64 5.75
C PHE A 144 -17.49 2.57 6.95
N THR A 145 -18.38 2.54 7.94
CA THR A 145 -18.20 3.32 9.18
C THR A 145 -16.98 2.86 9.96
N GLU A 146 -16.82 1.54 10.15
CA GLU A 146 -15.64 0.96 10.81
C GLU A 146 -14.36 1.27 10.02
N ALA A 147 -14.42 1.27 8.69
CA ALA A 147 -13.30 1.63 7.85
C ALA A 147 -12.82 3.07 8.10
N ILE A 148 -13.75 4.04 8.13
CA ILE A 148 -13.42 5.44 8.41
C ILE A 148 -12.82 5.59 9.81
N GLU A 149 -13.43 4.98 10.84
CA GLU A 149 -12.90 5.03 12.21
C GLU A 149 -11.47 4.47 12.31
N CYS A 150 -11.21 3.36 11.60
CA CYS A 150 -9.88 2.76 11.53
C CYS A 150 -8.87 3.69 10.83
N TYR A 151 -9.24 4.28 9.69
CA TYR A 151 -8.39 5.24 9.00
C TYR A 151 -8.16 6.53 9.81
N GLU A 152 -9.13 6.99 10.58
CA GLU A 152 -8.97 8.15 11.48
C GLU A 152 -8.00 7.87 12.62
N ARG A 153 -8.06 6.68 13.24
CA ARG A 153 -7.06 6.24 14.24
C ARG A 153 -5.66 6.16 13.64
N SER A 154 -5.54 5.62 12.43
CA SER A 154 -4.27 5.61 11.68
C SER A 154 -3.76 7.04 11.44
N LEU A 155 -4.64 7.94 10.95
CA LEU A 155 -4.34 9.33 10.67
C LEU A 155 -3.85 10.08 11.91
N GLU A 156 -4.48 9.87 13.07
CA GLU A 156 -4.08 10.47 14.35
C GLU A 156 -2.65 10.05 14.73
N LEU A 157 -2.36 8.75 14.67
CA LEU A 157 -1.02 8.23 14.97
C LEU A 157 0.02 8.75 13.97
N MET A 158 -0.28 8.71 12.67
CA MET A 158 0.62 9.20 11.62
C MET A 158 0.94 10.70 11.80
N ARG A 159 -0.04 11.51 12.20
CA ARG A 159 0.17 12.93 12.55
C ARG A 159 1.10 13.08 13.74
N ARG A 160 0.85 12.34 14.82
CA ARG A 160 1.68 12.42 16.04
C ARG A 160 3.12 12.00 15.77
N LEU A 161 3.32 11.00 14.91
CA LEU A 161 4.64 10.50 14.51
C LEU A 161 5.33 11.39 13.46
N GLY A 162 4.70 12.46 12.99
CA GLY A 162 5.24 13.31 11.92
C GLY A 162 5.32 12.62 10.55
N ASN A 163 4.65 11.47 10.37
CA ASN A 163 4.62 10.74 9.11
C ASN A 163 3.60 11.36 8.15
N LEU A 164 3.99 12.46 7.50
CA LEU A 164 3.15 13.16 6.54
C LEU A 164 2.76 12.28 5.33
N GLY A 165 3.60 11.31 4.94
CA GLY A 165 3.28 10.38 3.85
C GLY A 165 2.10 9.48 4.23
N GLY A 166 2.14 8.91 5.44
CA GLY A 166 1.03 8.15 6.00
C GLY A 166 -0.24 8.98 6.19
N VAL A 167 -0.11 10.27 6.55
CA VAL A 167 -1.24 11.21 6.62
C VAL A 167 -1.90 11.38 5.25
N ALA A 168 -1.12 11.58 4.19
CA ALA A 168 -1.66 11.71 2.83
C ALA A 168 -2.36 10.41 2.38
N ASP A 169 -1.75 9.26 2.67
CA ASP A 169 -2.32 7.95 2.32
C ASP A 169 -3.63 7.67 3.07
N ALA A 170 -3.71 7.97 4.37
CA ALA A 170 -4.92 7.79 5.17
C ALA A 170 -6.08 8.65 4.62
N TRP A 171 -5.85 9.92 4.28
CA TRP A 171 -6.87 10.77 3.65
C TRP A 171 -7.35 10.21 2.32
N ARG A 172 -6.45 9.65 1.51
CA ARG A 172 -6.81 9.01 0.23
C ARG A 172 -7.64 7.75 0.45
N MET A 173 -7.38 6.98 1.51
CA MET A 173 -8.18 5.82 1.86
C MET A 173 -9.59 6.20 2.36
N ILE A 174 -9.70 7.24 3.17
CA ILE A 174 -11.00 7.82 3.57
C ILE A 174 -11.77 8.28 2.33
N ALA A 175 -11.10 8.99 1.41
CA ALA A 175 -11.72 9.43 0.16
C ALA A 175 -12.28 8.25 -0.66
N ARG A 176 -11.51 7.18 -0.84
CA ARG A 176 -11.97 5.95 -1.52
C ARG A 176 -13.17 5.32 -0.83
N THR A 177 -13.23 5.39 0.50
CA THR A 177 -14.37 4.88 1.28
C THR A 177 -15.62 5.71 1.03
N PHE A 178 -15.50 7.03 0.92
CA PHE A 178 -16.62 7.90 0.53
C PHE A 178 -17.06 7.71 -0.92
N VAL A 179 -16.12 7.47 -1.85
CA VAL A 179 -16.46 7.11 -3.24
C VAL A 179 -17.35 5.86 -3.29
N MET A 180 -17.03 4.82 -2.51
CA MET A 180 -17.86 3.60 -2.44
C MET A 180 -19.25 3.82 -1.82
N GLN A 181 -19.45 4.92 -1.11
CA GLN A 181 -20.74 5.34 -0.58
C GLN A 181 -21.45 6.37 -1.50
N GLU A 182 -20.91 6.65 -2.69
CA GLU A 182 -21.41 7.69 -3.61
C GLU A 182 -21.38 9.11 -3.00
N ARG A 183 -20.58 9.32 -1.96
CA ARG A 183 -20.41 10.60 -1.25
C ARG A 183 -19.27 11.41 -1.86
N TYR A 184 -19.46 11.82 -3.11
CA TYR A 184 -18.37 12.35 -3.94
C TYR A 184 -17.81 13.69 -3.44
N ASP A 185 -18.63 14.56 -2.84
CA ASP A 185 -18.17 15.86 -2.32
C ASP A 185 -17.18 15.69 -1.16
N GLU A 186 -17.51 14.80 -0.22
CA GLU A 186 -16.65 14.47 0.92
C GLU A 186 -15.38 13.74 0.47
N ALA A 187 -15.51 12.84 -0.51
CA ALA A 187 -14.37 12.20 -1.14
C ALA A 187 -13.42 13.22 -1.78
N ALA A 188 -13.96 14.19 -2.53
CA ALA A 188 -13.17 15.23 -3.19
C ALA A 188 -12.42 16.10 -2.17
N ALA A 189 -13.05 16.51 -1.07
CA ALA A 189 -12.40 17.25 0.01
C ALA A 189 -11.25 16.46 0.66
N CYS A 190 -11.44 15.16 0.88
CA CYS A 190 -10.41 14.26 1.40
C CYS A 190 -9.24 14.12 0.39
N CYS A 191 -9.52 13.98 -0.90
CA CYS A 191 -8.50 13.95 -1.95
C CYS A 191 -7.69 15.24 -2.03
N GLN A 192 -8.35 16.41 -1.94
CA GLN A 192 -7.66 17.70 -1.93
C GLN A 192 -6.71 17.83 -0.73
N THR A 193 -7.15 17.36 0.45
CA THR A 193 -6.31 17.32 1.64
C THR A 193 -5.11 16.40 1.46
N SER A 194 -5.35 15.18 0.94
CA SER A 194 -4.28 14.22 0.61
C SER A 194 -3.26 14.81 -0.36
N GLN A 195 -3.73 15.43 -1.44
CA GLN A 195 -2.89 16.08 -2.45
C GLN A 195 -2.05 17.21 -1.84
N SER A 196 -2.65 18.10 -1.05
CA SER A 196 -1.94 19.22 -0.42
C SER A 196 -0.80 18.73 0.50
N VAL A 197 -1.03 17.66 1.26
CA VAL A 197 0.02 17.06 2.10
C VAL A 197 1.13 16.44 1.25
N ALA A 198 0.78 15.72 0.18
CA ALA A 198 1.75 15.12 -0.73
C ALA A 198 2.59 16.16 -1.51
N GLU A 199 1.99 17.28 -1.91
CA GLU A 199 2.70 18.41 -2.54
C GLU A 199 3.73 19.04 -1.60
N ARG A 200 3.41 19.18 -0.32
CA ARG A 200 4.36 19.65 0.71
C ARG A 200 5.56 18.72 0.87
N LEU A 201 5.36 17.42 0.64
CA LEU A 201 6.43 16.42 0.63
C LEU A 201 7.21 16.35 -0.69
N ARG A 202 6.73 17.03 -1.74
CA ARG A 202 7.24 16.88 -3.12
C ARG A 202 7.19 15.43 -3.59
N ASP A 203 6.19 14.68 -3.14
CA ASP A 203 5.98 13.28 -3.52
C ASP A 203 4.99 13.21 -4.70
N GLU A 204 5.53 13.22 -5.91
CA GLU A 204 4.72 13.20 -7.14
C GLU A 204 3.82 11.97 -7.24
N LEU A 205 4.26 10.80 -6.74
CA LEU A 205 3.49 9.56 -6.81
C LEU A 205 2.26 9.62 -5.90
N ARG A 206 2.41 10.15 -4.68
CA ARG A 206 1.26 10.37 -3.78
C ARG A 206 0.30 11.43 -4.32
N VAL A 207 0.84 12.49 -4.94
CA VAL A 207 0.02 13.51 -5.62
C VAL A 207 -0.82 12.87 -6.74
N GLY A 208 -0.22 12.08 -7.61
CA GLY A 208 -0.96 11.40 -8.67
C GLY A 208 -1.99 10.41 -8.14
N GLY A 209 -1.67 9.69 -7.07
CA GLY A 209 -2.63 8.81 -6.38
C GLY A 209 -3.87 9.56 -5.86
N ALA A 210 -3.69 10.76 -5.30
CA ALA A 210 -4.80 11.61 -4.84
C ALA A 210 -5.61 12.18 -6.03
N ARG A 211 -4.92 12.66 -7.08
CA ARG A 211 -5.54 13.19 -8.30
C ARG A 211 -6.36 12.14 -9.04
N TYR A 212 -5.91 10.89 -9.08
CA TYR A 212 -6.65 9.79 -9.71
C TYR A 212 -8.03 9.59 -9.07
N VAL A 213 -8.09 9.61 -7.73
CA VAL A 213 -9.36 9.47 -7.00
C VAL A 213 -10.20 10.74 -7.15
N LEU A 214 -9.58 11.93 -7.11
CA LEU A 214 -10.29 13.19 -7.33
C LEU A 214 -10.93 13.28 -8.73
N ALA A 215 -10.22 12.80 -9.76
CA ALA A 215 -10.74 12.73 -11.12
C ALA A 215 -11.96 11.80 -11.21
N GLN A 216 -11.96 10.68 -10.47
CA GLN A 216 -13.14 9.83 -10.33
C GLN A 216 -14.31 10.57 -9.68
N CYS A 217 -14.08 11.29 -8.58
CA CYS A 217 -15.15 12.07 -7.94
C CYS A 217 -15.76 13.09 -8.90
N TYR A 218 -14.93 13.84 -9.64
CA TYR A 218 -15.42 14.83 -10.60
C TYR A 218 -16.12 14.22 -11.80
N GLU A 219 -15.71 13.04 -12.26
CA GLU A 219 -16.40 12.30 -13.32
C GLU A 219 -17.83 11.92 -12.90
N GLU A 220 -18.01 11.40 -11.68
CA GLU A 220 -19.32 11.02 -11.12
C GLU A 220 -20.21 12.24 -10.84
N MET A 221 -19.62 13.38 -10.47
CA MET A 221 -20.34 14.65 -10.33
C MET A 221 -20.73 15.31 -11.67
N GLY A 222 -20.31 14.74 -12.82
CA GLY A 222 -20.53 15.32 -14.13
C GLY A 222 -19.61 16.51 -14.46
N ARG A 223 -18.60 16.79 -13.63
CA ARG A 223 -17.56 17.81 -13.86
C ARG A 223 -16.48 17.26 -14.79
N LEU A 224 -16.89 16.91 -16.01
CA LEU A 224 -16.09 16.13 -16.94
C LEU A 224 -14.78 16.82 -17.36
N GLN A 225 -14.78 18.15 -17.45
CA GLN A 225 -13.57 18.92 -17.80
C GLN A 225 -12.52 18.83 -16.68
N ASP A 226 -12.93 19.11 -15.43
CA ASP A 226 -12.03 19.03 -14.27
C ASP A 226 -11.47 17.60 -14.10
N ALA A 227 -12.31 16.59 -14.34
CA ALA A 227 -11.90 15.19 -14.32
C ALA A 227 -10.86 14.89 -15.41
N ALA A 228 -11.03 15.43 -16.62
CA ALA A 228 -10.10 15.21 -17.73
C ALA A 228 -8.74 15.88 -17.47
N ASP A 229 -8.74 17.10 -16.95
CA ASP A 229 -7.51 17.85 -16.63
C ASP A 229 -6.69 17.16 -15.54
N LEU A 230 -7.36 16.60 -14.52
CA LEU A 230 -6.70 15.81 -13.48
C LEU A 230 -6.18 14.48 -14.01
N LEU A 231 -6.98 13.77 -14.82
CA LEU A 231 -6.61 12.48 -15.36
C LEU A 231 -5.47 12.59 -16.39
N GLU A 232 -5.37 13.70 -17.13
CA GLU A 232 -4.22 14.01 -17.97
C GLU A 232 -2.93 14.09 -17.17
N GLN A 233 -2.94 14.80 -16.03
CA GLN A 233 -1.78 14.85 -15.13
C GLN A 233 -1.41 13.48 -14.58
N VAL A 234 -2.40 12.61 -14.30
CA VAL A 234 -2.15 11.22 -13.88
C VAL A 234 -1.50 10.42 -15.01
N VAL A 235 -1.99 10.53 -16.25
CA VAL A 235 -1.42 9.84 -17.42
C VAL A 235 0.02 10.30 -17.69
N ASP A 236 0.32 11.58 -17.54
CA ASP A 236 1.67 12.10 -17.72
C ASP A 236 2.63 11.56 -16.65
N MET A 237 2.17 11.47 -15.40
CA MET A 237 2.92 10.82 -14.34
C MET A 237 3.13 9.32 -14.62
N ASP A 238 2.07 8.59 -15.01
CA ASP A 238 2.15 7.18 -15.36
C ASP A 238 3.18 6.95 -16.49
N ARG A 239 3.24 7.87 -17.46
CA ARG A 239 4.22 7.82 -18.56
C ARG A 239 5.64 8.10 -18.06
N LYS A 240 5.81 9.12 -17.21
CA LYS A 240 7.11 9.49 -16.62
C LYS A 240 7.72 8.33 -15.82
N TYR A 241 6.92 7.63 -15.03
CA TYR A 241 7.37 6.56 -14.14
C TYR A 241 7.13 5.14 -14.67
N ARG A 242 6.59 5.00 -15.90
CA ARG A 242 6.25 3.70 -16.53
C ARG A 242 5.33 2.84 -15.64
N LEU A 243 4.31 3.46 -15.08
CA LEU A 243 3.40 2.79 -14.15
C LEU A 243 2.46 1.81 -14.90
N PRO A 244 2.08 0.67 -14.29
CA PRO A 244 1.29 -0.35 -14.95
C PRO A 244 -0.07 0.12 -15.49
N LYS A 245 -0.66 1.15 -14.87
CA LYS A 245 -1.97 1.70 -15.24
C LYS A 245 -1.96 2.67 -16.41
N LEU A 246 -0.80 2.96 -17.02
CA LEU A 246 -0.69 3.95 -18.10
C LEU A 246 -1.68 3.69 -19.24
N GLU A 247 -1.80 2.44 -19.71
CA GLU A 247 -2.69 2.10 -20.83
C GLU A 247 -4.16 2.26 -20.43
N GLU A 248 -4.55 1.75 -19.26
CA GLU A 248 -5.91 1.88 -18.70
C GLU A 248 -6.30 3.36 -18.56
N ASN A 249 -5.44 4.17 -17.96
CA ASN A 249 -5.69 5.58 -17.70
C ASN A 249 -5.71 6.41 -18.99
N THR A 250 -4.88 6.06 -19.98
CA THR A 250 -4.92 6.70 -21.30
C THR A 250 -6.24 6.44 -22.01
N LYS A 251 -6.75 5.19 -21.97
CA LYS A 251 -8.07 4.84 -22.53
C LYS A 251 -9.19 5.57 -21.81
N ARG A 252 -9.16 5.62 -20.47
CA ARG A 252 -10.12 6.37 -19.65
C ARG A 252 -10.15 7.85 -20.01
N LEU A 253 -8.98 8.47 -20.18
CA LEU A 253 -8.87 9.89 -20.59
C LEU A 253 -9.46 10.12 -21.97
N ALA A 254 -9.19 9.24 -22.94
CA ALA A 254 -9.76 9.33 -24.28
C ALA A 254 -11.30 9.23 -24.27
N ALA A 255 -11.86 8.29 -23.50
CA ALA A 255 -13.31 8.15 -23.35
C ALA A 255 -13.96 9.39 -22.72
N LEU A 256 -13.30 9.99 -21.72
CA LEU A 256 -13.78 11.21 -21.07
C LEU A 256 -13.79 12.41 -22.02
N ARG A 257 -12.75 12.56 -22.85
CA ARG A 257 -12.67 13.60 -23.90
C ARG A 257 -13.72 13.43 -25.01
N ALA A 258 -14.05 12.20 -25.37
CA ALA A 258 -15.14 11.93 -26.32
C ALA A 258 -16.49 12.42 -25.77
N ARG A 259 -16.81 12.09 -24.50
CA ARG A 259 -18.04 12.55 -23.82
C ARG A 259 -18.14 14.07 -23.76
N LEU A 260 -17.04 14.77 -23.51
CA LEU A 260 -16.98 16.24 -23.52
C LEU A 260 -17.31 16.82 -24.90
N THR A 261 -16.79 16.20 -25.96
CA THR A 261 -17.02 16.64 -27.34
C THR A 261 -18.50 16.48 -27.72
N ASP A 262 -19.11 15.35 -27.36
CA ASP A 262 -20.54 15.09 -27.63
C ASP A 262 -21.45 16.07 -26.86
N SER A 263 -21.16 16.34 -25.59
CA SER A 263 -21.91 17.31 -24.77
C SER A 263 -21.89 18.71 -25.40
N ASN A 264 -20.73 19.17 -25.87
CA ASN A 264 -20.57 20.48 -26.50
C ASN A 264 -21.29 20.57 -27.86
N GLN A 265 -21.29 19.50 -28.65
CA GLN A 265 -22.04 19.43 -29.92
C GLN A 265 -23.56 19.41 -29.71
N TRP A 266 -24.05 18.80 -28.63
CA TRP A 266 -25.48 18.81 -28.28
C TRP A 266 -25.95 20.16 -27.74
N GLY A 267 -25.13 20.86 -26.94
CA GLY A 267 -25.44 22.21 -26.45
C GLY A 267 -25.53 23.25 -27.57
N SER A 268 -24.58 23.22 -28.52
CA SER A 268 -24.56 24.11 -29.68
C SER A 268 -25.73 23.91 -30.64
N ARG A 269 -26.22 22.68 -30.83
CA ARG A 269 -27.40 22.39 -31.67
C ARG A 269 -28.72 22.91 -31.09
N ARG A 270 -28.85 23.07 -29.77
CA ARG A 270 -30.04 23.67 -29.14
C ARG A 270 -30.03 25.20 -29.14
N GLY A 271 -28.85 25.81 -29.13
CA GLY A 271 -28.70 27.28 -29.19
C GLY A 271 -29.06 27.93 -30.52
N ILE A 272 -29.22 27.15 -31.61
CA ILE A 272 -29.54 27.65 -32.96
C ILE A 272 -31.06 27.64 -33.24
N ARG A 273 -31.90 27.24 -32.26
CA ARG A 273 -33.38 27.20 -32.40
C ARG A 273 -34.14 28.21 -31.51
N ALA A 274 -33.48 29.25 -31.02
CA ALA A 274 -34.13 30.38 -30.34
C ALA A 274 -34.29 31.57 -31.29
#